data_AF-A0A7Y7ZF36-F1
#
_entry.id   AF-A0A7Y7ZF36-F1
#
_cell.length_a   1.000
_cell.length_b   1.000
_cell.length_c   1.000
_cell.angle_alpha   90.00
_cell.angle_beta   90.00
_cell.angle_gamma   90.00
#
_symmetry.space_group_name_H-M   'P 1'
#
loop_
_entity.id
_entity.type
_entity.pdbx_description
1 polymer ?
#
loop_
_entity_poly.entity_id
_entity_poly.type
_entity_poly.pdbx_seq_one_letter_code
_entity_poly.pdbx_strand_id
1 'polypeptide(L)'
;MSMNQVVQLHIHNPAVELSHYEEIIESRRLQLFGELSTLGYDRMLLLDAADRPAYLRCKAAVEHLSTLETMASRGLKTAEDLHEHIQLVRDLSDVLTDITAAELRTYSLDLLRSMDAEMQSQRRA
;
A
#
# COMPACT_ATOMS: atom_id res chain seq x y z
N MET A 1 25.36 -13.65 -22.12
CA MET A 1 24.56 -13.29 -20.92
C MET A 1 23.39 -12.47 -21.40
N SER A 2 22.20 -13.10 -21.43
CA SER A 2 21.06 -12.62 -22.23
C SER A 2 20.28 -11.53 -21.49
N MET A 3 20.03 -10.42 -22.18
CA MET A 3 19.08 -9.35 -21.84
C MET A 3 17.62 -9.86 -21.90
N ASN A 4 17.32 -10.94 -21.18
CA ASN A 4 16.00 -11.61 -21.16
C ASN A 4 15.24 -11.36 -19.85
N GLN A 5 15.53 -10.24 -19.17
CA GLN A 5 14.72 -9.74 -18.05
C GLN A 5 14.14 -8.36 -18.36
N VAL A 6 13.98 -8.03 -19.65
CA VAL A 6 12.91 -7.11 -20.03
C VAL A 6 11.63 -7.92 -19.85
N VAL A 7 11.14 -7.85 -18.63
CA VAL A 7 9.82 -8.30 -18.18
C VAL A 7 8.86 -8.13 -19.35
N GLN A 8 8.35 -9.26 -19.85
CA GLN A 8 7.17 -9.26 -20.70
C GLN A 8 6.02 -8.74 -19.84
N LEU A 9 5.96 -7.42 -19.68
CA LEU A 9 4.76 -6.66 -19.37
C LEU A 9 3.84 -6.82 -20.60
N HIS A 10 3.36 -8.04 -20.82
CA HIS A 10 2.01 -8.16 -21.35
C HIS A 10 1.14 -7.35 -20.39
N ILE A 11 0.41 -6.43 -20.98
CA ILE A 11 -0.47 -5.47 -20.34
C ILE A 11 -1.53 -6.25 -19.55
N HIS A 12 -1.18 -6.67 -18.34
CA HIS A 12 -2.06 -7.31 -17.39
C HIS A 12 -2.09 -6.36 -16.21
N ASN A 13 -3.05 -5.44 -16.26
CA ASN A 13 -3.29 -4.53 -15.16
C ASN A 13 -3.86 -5.37 -14.00
N PRO A 14 -3.12 -5.54 -12.89
CA PRO A 14 -3.56 -6.39 -11.78
C PRO A 14 -4.89 -5.90 -11.18
N ALA A 15 -5.23 -4.61 -11.32
CA ALA A 15 -6.52 -4.08 -10.90
C ALA A 15 -7.68 -4.56 -11.80
N VAL A 16 -7.43 -4.70 -13.10
CA VAL A 16 -8.43 -5.22 -14.05
C VAL A 16 -8.67 -6.71 -13.80
N GLU A 17 -7.61 -7.49 -13.59
CA GLU A 17 -7.73 -8.91 -13.25
C GLU A 17 -8.38 -9.12 -11.87
N LEU A 18 -8.04 -8.28 -10.89
CA LEU A 18 -8.68 -8.33 -9.57
C LEU A 18 -10.19 -8.05 -9.69
N SER A 19 -10.58 -7.02 -10.44
CA SER A 19 -11.98 -6.69 -10.69
C SER A 19 -12.73 -7.86 -11.32
N HIS A 20 -12.12 -8.56 -12.26
CA HIS A 20 -12.72 -9.75 -12.88
C HIS A 20 -12.98 -10.86 -11.85
N TYR A 21 -12.02 -11.16 -10.97
CA TYR A 21 -12.24 -12.13 -9.90
C TYR A 21 -13.29 -11.67 -8.88
N GLU A 22 -13.34 -10.37 -8.57
CA GLU A 22 -14.37 -9.79 -7.70
C GLU A 22 -15.77 -9.91 -8.29
N GLU A 23 -15.93 -9.73 -9.60
CA GLU A 23 -17.19 -9.98 -10.31
C GLU A 23 -17.63 -11.45 -10.22
N ILE A 24 -16.70 -12.40 -10.39
CA ILE A 24 -16.99 -13.83 -10.23
C ILE A 24 -17.42 -14.14 -8.79
N ILE A 25 -16.72 -13.60 -7.81
CA ILE A 25 -17.05 -13.73 -6.39
C ILE A 25 -18.45 -13.20 -6.12
N GLU A 26 -18.78 -11.99 -6.59
CA GLU A 26 -20.10 -11.39 -6.38
C GLU A 26 -21.21 -12.16 -7.10
N SER A 27 -20.97 -12.62 -8.33
CA SER A 27 -21.93 -13.45 -9.08
C SER A 27 -22.24 -14.74 -8.33
N ARG A 28 -21.22 -15.44 -7.83
CA ARG A 28 -21.38 -16.68 -7.06
C ARG A 28 -22.00 -16.43 -5.69
N ARG A 29 -21.66 -15.31 -5.03
CA ARG A 29 -22.29 -14.89 -3.78
C ARG A 29 -23.80 -14.71 -3.97
N LEU A 30 -24.22 -14.02 -5.02
CA LEU A 30 -25.63 -13.81 -5.35
C LEU A 30 -26.33 -15.13 -5.69
N GLN A 31 -25.67 -16.03 -6.42
CA GLN A 31 -26.24 -17.36 -6.73
C GLN A 31 -26.45 -18.23 -5.49
N LEU A 32 -25.51 -18.21 -4.54
CA LEU A 32 -25.54 -19.08 -3.36
C LEU A 32 -26.36 -18.52 -2.21
N PHE A 33 -26.34 -17.20 -2.01
CA PHE A 33 -26.90 -16.54 -0.82
C PHE A 33 -27.96 -15.48 -1.15
N GLY A 34 -28.18 -15.14 -2.42
CA GLY A 34 -29.11 -14.08 -2.82
C GLY A 34 -28.69 -12.71 -2.25
N GLU A 35 -29.67 -11.93 -1.80
CA GLU A 35 -29.45 -10.61 -1.18
C GLU A 35 -29.06 -10.69 0.30
N LEU A 36 -28.96 -11.90 0.87
CA LEU A 36 -28.57 -12.06 2.27
C LEU A 36 -27.12 -11.58 2.47
N SER A 37 -26.93 -10.75 3.50
CA SER A 37 -25.60 -10.29 3.88
C SER A 37 -24.77 -11.48 4.35
N THR A 38 -23.64 -11.72 3.66
CA THR A 38 -22.69 -12.80 3.96
C THR A 38 -21.60 -12.31 4.91
N LEU A 39 -21.99 -11.58 5.95
CA LEU A 39 -21.10 -11.18 7.03
C LEU A 39 -20.49 -12.44 7.68
N GLY A 40 -19.25 -12.75 7.32
CA GLY A 40 -18.46 -13.82 7.94
C GLY A 40 -17.85 -14.86 7.00
N TYR A 41 -18.13 -14.85 5.69
CA TYR A 41 -17.51 -15.80 4.75
C TYR A 41 -16.30 -15.19 4.04
N ASP A 42 -15.22 -15.98 3.92
CA ASP A 42 -14.06 -15.58 3.12
C ASP A 42 -14.43 -15.61 1.63
N ARG A 43 -14.39 -14.44 1.00
CA ARG A 43 -14.71 -14.22 -0.43
C ARG A 43 -13.86 -15.11 -1.34
N MET A 44 -12.64 -15.47 -0.94
CA MET A 44 -11.77 -16.35 -1.71
C MET A 44 -12.33 -17.78 -1.84
N LEU A 45 -13.17 -18.23 -0.90
CA LEU A 45 -13.80 -19.55 -0.97
C LEU A 45 -14.85 -19.65 -2.08
N LEU A 46 -15.34 -18.51 -2.57
CA LEU A 46 -16.25 -18.44 -3.71
C LEU A 46 -15.53 -18.62 -5.04
N LEU A 47 -14.19 -18.52 -5.07
CA LEU A 47 -13.39 -18.84 -6.26
C LEU A 47 -13.04 -20.33 -6.32
N ASP A 48 -12.88 -20.81 -7.55
CA ASP A 48 -12.35 -22.14 -7.80
C ASP A 48 -10.91 -22.25 -7.29
N ALA A 49 -10.53 -23.42 -6.80
CA ALA A 49 -9.22 -23.62 -6.19
C ALA A 49 -8.05 -23.27 -7.12
N ALA A 50 -8.25 -23.40 -8.43
CA ALA A 50 -7.27 -23.03 -9.46
C ALA A 50 -7.06 -21.51 -9.58
N ASP A 51 -8.08 -20.71 -9.28
CA ASP A 51 -8.05 -19.25 -9.47
C ASP A 51 -7.57 -18.49 -8.22
N ARG A 52 -7.68 -19.11 -7.04
CA ARG A 52 -7.29 -18.48 -5.76
C ARG A 52 -5.84 -17.95 -5.76
N PRO A 53 -4.82 -18.67 -6.26
CA PRO A 53 -3.46 -18.16 -6.29
C PRO A 53 -3.31 -16.92 -7.18
N ALA A 54 -4.03 -16.86 -8.30
CA ALA A 54 -4.02 -15.70 -9.18
C ALA A 54 -4.70 -14.51 -8.51
N TYR A 55 -5.89 -14.70 -7.94
CA TYR A 55 -6.61 -13.68 -7.17
C TYR A 55 -5.76 -13.08 -6.05
N LEU A 56 -5.09 -13.90 -5.24
CA LEU A 56 -4.23 -13.42 -4.16
C LEU A 56 -3.05 -12.58 -4.67
N ARG A 57 -2.45 -12.97 -5.81
CA ARG A 57 -1.37 -12.19 -6.44
C ARG A 57 -1.88 -10.85 -6.95
N CYS A 58 -3.03 -10.81 -7.61
CA CYS A 58 -3.62 -9.56 -8.09
C CYS A 58 -3.97 -8.64 -6.92
N LYS A 59 -4.56 -9.19 -5.85
CA LYS A 59 -4.89 -8.43 -4.63
C LYS A 59 -3.64 -7.82 -3.98
N ALA A 60 -2.59 -8.62 -3.79
CA ALA A 60 -1.33 -8.14 -3.24
C ALA A 60 -0.65 -7.10 -4.14
N ALA A 61 -0.71 -7.27 -5.46
CA ALA A 61 -0.14 -6.31 -6.42
C ALA A 61 -0.88 -4.97 -6.39
N VAL A 62 -2.22 -4.97 -6.33
CA VAL A 62 -3.03 -3.75 -6.20
C VAL A 62 -2.76 -3.05 -4.87
N GLU A 63 -2.68 -3.79 -3.77
CA GLU A 63 -2.34 -3.24 -2.45
C GLU A 63 -0.93 -2.63 -2.44
N HIS A 64 0.04 -3.28 -3.09
CA HIS A 64 1.37 -2.74 -3.25
C HIS A 64 1.38 -1.45 -4.09
N LEU A 65 0.64 -1.40 -5.20
CA LEU A 65 0.51 -0.19 -6.02
C LEU A 65 -0.14 0.95 -5.24
N SER A 66 -1.18 0.68 -4.46
CA SER A 66 -1.82 1.67 -3.58
C SER A 66 -0.84 2.18 -2.50
N THR A 67 -0.03 1.28 -1.95
CA THR A 67 1.03 1.65 -1.00
C THR A 67 2.07 2.56 -1.66
N LEU A 68 2.52 2.21 -2.87
CA LEU A 68 3.46 3.04 -3.64
C LEU A 68 2.87 4.41 -4.00
N GLU A 69 1.60 4.48 -4.36
CA GLU A 69 0.90 5.75 -4.62
C GLU A 69 0.77 6.60 -3.33
N THR A 70 0.48 5.95 -2.21
CA THR A 70 0.45 6.59 -0.88
C THR A 70 1.83 7.11 -0.48
N MET A 71 2.89 6.36 -0.79
CA MET A 71 4.26 6.78 -0.57
C MET A 71 4.63 7.97 -1.48
N ALA A 72 4.31 7.88 -2.77
CA ALA A 72 4.57 8.94 -3.75
C ALA A 72 3.83 10.23 -3.42
N SER A 73 2.58 10.16 -2.95
CA SER A 73 1.80 11.34 -2.52
C SER A 73 2.37 11.99 -1.25
N ARG A 74 3.13 11.24 -0.45
CA ARG A 74 3.92 11.74 0.69
C ARG A 74 5.33 12.22 0.29
N GLY A 75 5.65 12.24 -1.00
CA GLY A 75 6.96 12.65 -1.51
C GLY A 75 8.03 11.55 -1.46
N LEU A 76 7.66 10.31 -1.13
CA LEU A 76 8.57 9.17 -1.08
C LEU A 76 8.64 8.49 -2.45
N LYS A 77 9.66 8.83 -3.24
CA LYS A 77 9.81 8.36 -4.63
C LYS A 77 10.89 7.28 -4.76
N THR A 78 11.85 7.28 -3.84
CA THR A 78 13.01 6.39 -3.84
C THR A 78 13.14 5.61 -2.53
N ALA A 79 14.00 4.59 -2.51
CA ALA A 79 14.30 3.85 -1.29
C ALA A 79 15.03 4.74 -0.27
N GLU A 80 15.84 5.68 -0.77
CA GLU A 80 16.52 6.71 0.02
C GLU A 80 15.51 7.64 0.71
N ASP A 81 14.47 8.09 0.00
CA ASP A 81 13.40 8.92 0.58
C ASP A 81 12.67 8.18 1.71
N LEU A 82 12.41 6.87 1.53
CA LEU A 82 11.79 6.05 2.57
C LEU A 82 12.72 5.91 3.79
N HIS A 83 14.02 5.71 3.57
CA HIS A 83 14.99 5.62 4.66
C HIS A 83 15.06 6.94 5.44
N GLU A 84 15.12 8.06 4.74
CA GLU A 84 15.09 9.39 5.33
C GLU A 84 13.79 9.64 6.10
N HIS A 85 12.64 9.26 5.54
CA HIS A 85 11.34 9.37 6.23
C HIS A 85 11.30 8.61 7.54
N ILE A 86 11.75 7.35 7.55
CA ILE A 86 11.81 6.53 8.76
C ILE A 86 12.74 7.16 9.80
N GLN A 87 13.88 7.68 9.35
CA GLN A 87 14.86 8.32 10.21
C GLN A 87 14.29 9.61 10.83
N LEU A 88 13.69 10.49 10.02
CA LEU A 88 13.06 11.73 10.49
C LEU A 88 11.90 11.46 11.44
N VAL A 89 11.06 10.46 11.16
CA VAL A 89 9.98 10.06 12.08
C VAL A 89 10.55 9.66 13.43
N ARG A 90 11.63 8.87 13.44
CA ARG A 90 12.27 8.43 14.67
C ARG A 90 12.85 9.63 15.44
N ASP A 91 13.65 10.43 14.77
CA ASP A 91 14.35 11.57 15.36
C ASP A 91 13.36 12.62 15.88
N LEU A 92 12.27 12.89 15.15
CA LEU A 92 11.21 13.78 15.60
C LEU A 92 10.37 13.18 16.72
N SER A 93 10.11 11.87 16.71
CA SER A 93 9.35 11.21 17.80
C SER A 93 10.11 11.20 19.12
N ASP A 94 11.44 11.22 19.08
CA ASP A 94 12.29 11.29 20.27
C ASP A 94 12.29 12.71 20.89
N VAL A 95 11.90 13.73 20.12
CA VAL A 95 11.96 15.14 20.51
C VAL A 95 10.58 15.73 20.77
N LEU A 96 9.58 15.37 19.95
CA LEU A 96 8.21 15.84 20.04
C LEU A 96 7.40 14.84 20.87
N THR A 97 7.30 15.10 22.17
CA THR A 97 6.54 14.24 23.10
C THR A 97 5.04 14.25 22.85
N ASP A 98 4.54 15.30 22.17
CA ASP A 98 3.11 15.51 21.95
C ASP A 98 2.60 14.81 20.67
N ILE A 99 3.49 14.36 19.79
CA ILE A 99 3.13 13.71 18.52
C ILE A 99 3.70 12.29 18.50
N THR A 100 2.83 11.30 18.34
CA THR A 100 3.27 9.90 18.30
C THR A 100 4.02 9.56 17.01
N ALA A 101 4.92 8.59 17.06
CA ALA A 101 5.56 8.06 15.85
C ALA A 101 4.55 7.48 14.84
N ALA A 102 3.37 7.00 15.30
CA ALA A 102 2.32 6.54 14.39
C ALA A 102 1.72 7.69 13.58
N GLU A 103 1.56 8.85 14.21
CA GLU A 103 1.05 10.06 13.58
C GLU A 103 2.08 10.68 12.63
N LEU A 104 3.35 10.80 13.04
CA LEU A 104 4.44 11.30 12.19
C LEU A 104 4.61 10.49 10.90
N ARG A 105 4.33 9.18 10.93
CA ARG A 105 4.38 8.33 9.71
C ARG A 105 3.36 8.70 8.65
N THR A 106 2.31 9.45 9.01
CA THR A 106 1.28 9.91 8.07
C THR A 106 1.69 11.16 7.32
N TYR A 107 2.69 11.89 7.81
CA TYR A 107 3.15 13.15 7.24
C TYR A 107 4.01 12.94 5.99
N SER A 108 4.04 13.95 5.13
CA SER A 108 4.91 13.98 3.95
C SER A 108 6.37 14.18 4.36
N LEU A 109 7.29 13.70 3.50
CA LEU A 109 8.72 13.86 3.73
C LEU A 109 9.13 15.34 3.87
N ASP A 110 8.58 16.22 3.05
CA ASP A 110 8.88 17.65 3.08
C ASP A 110 8.40 18.32 4.37
N LEU A 111 7.28 17.87 4.94
CA LEU A 111 6.81 18.35 6.23
C LEU A 111 7.74 17.89 7.36
N LEU A 112 8.15 16.63 7.36
CA LEU A 112 9.10 16.11 8.36
C LEU A 112 10.46 16.84 8.28
N ARG A 113 10.97 17.11 7.08
CA ARG A 113 12.18 17.92 6.88
C ARG A 113 12.04 19.33 7.45
N SER A 114 10.88 19.95 7.25
CA SER A 114 10.59 21.30 7.76
C SER A 114 10.53 21.30 9.30
N MET A 115 9.90 20.29 9.89
CA MET A 115 9.83 20.13 11.34
C MET A 115 11.22 19.91 11.96
N ASP A 116 12.07 19.06 11.35
CA ASP A 116 13.43 18.86 11.82
C ASP A 116 14.27 20.14 11.73
N ALA A 117 14.18 20.87 10.61
CA ALA A 117 14.87 22.16 10.46
C ALA A 117 14.44 23.19 11.51
N GLU A 118 13.14 23.26 11.81
CA GLU A 118 12.62 24.12 12.88
C GLU A 118 13.17 23.71 14.24
N MET A 119 13.14 22.43 14.59
CA MET A 119 13.69 21.92 15.85
C MET A 119 15.19 22.18 16.00
N GLN A 120 15.96 22.04 14.91
CA GLN A 120 17.38 22.37 14.90
C GLN A 120 17.62 23.88 15.07
N SER A 121 16.77 24.73 14.50
CA SER A 121 16.87 26.19 14.67
C SER A 121 16.61 26.60 16.13
N GLN A 122 15.61 26.01 16.78
CA GLN A 122 15.26 26.31 18.17
C GLN A 122 16.33 25.84 19.17
N ARG A 123 17.08 24.79 18.85
CA ARG A 123 18.24 24.33 19.65
C ARG A 123 19.48 25.21 19.52
N ARG A 124 19.58 26.02 18.46
CA ARG A 124 20.73 26.88 18.17
C ARG A 124 20.52 28.34 18.61
N ALA A 125 19.28 28.73 18.91
CA ALA A 125 18.92 30.03 19.48
C ALA A 125 19.09 30.04 21.00
#